data_AF-A0A7R9FBV5-F1
#
_entry.id   AF-A0A7R9FBV5-F1
#
_cell.length_a   1.000
_cell.length_b   1.000
_cell.length_c   1.000
_cell.angle_alpha   90.00
_cell.angle_beta   90.00
_cell.angle_gamma   90.00
#
_symmetry.space_group_name_H-M   'P 1'
#
loop_
_entity.id
_entity.type
_entity.pdbx_description
1 polymer ?
#
loop_
_entity_poly.entity_id
_entity_poly.type
_entity_poly.pdbx_seq_one_letter_code
_entity_poly.pdbx_strand_id
1 'polypeptide(L)'
;MADDAVYVYCNMTGSGETCVFPDIHSSQMPNIPWRKEGDKNDWYSNLRGGFKITYETIGVVQMTFLRLLSQDAYQNFTYTCINSAAWYNLKTYNHDMAIRMLGEDEVEFGYSGVKPNILVDGCKTRKSKSETVFEVRTKKLSHVPIVDFYPVDYGLPHQAFGFEVGPVCFK
;
A
#
# COMPACT_ATOMS: atom_id res chain seq x y z
N MET A 1 4.76 24.99 23.53
CA MET A 1 3.89 23.81 23.37
C MET A 1 4.66 22.86 22.49
N ALA A 2 5.16 21.77 23.06
CA ALA A 2 5.91 20.71 22.36
C ALA A 2 5.24 19.34 22.61
N ASP A 3 4.06 19.33 23.21
CA ASP A 3 3.37 18.13 23.70
C ASP A 3 2.65 17.37 22.58
N ASP A 4 2.54 17.95 21.40
CA ASP A 4 1.96 17.39 20.17
C ASP A 4 3.01 17.12 19.08
N ALA A 5 4.29 17.13 19.46
CA ALA A 5 5.38 16.78 18.56
C ALA A 5 5.33 15.29 18.17
N VAL A 6 5.71 15.01 16.94
CA VAL A 6 5.64 13.69 16.32
C VAL A 6 7.01 13.08 16.05
N TYR A 7 7.11 11.76 16.18
CA TYR A 7 8.33 11.02 15.83
C TYR A 7 8.30 10.64 14.35
N VAL A 8 9.31 11.08 13.60
CA VAL A 8 9.43 10.87 12.15
C VAL A 8 10.87 10.55 11.77
N TYR A 9 11.05 9.98 10.58
CA TYR A 9 12.37 9.83 10.00
C TYR A 9 12.66 11.00 9.05
N CYS A 10 13.80 11.67 9.25
CA CYS A 10 14.26 12.74 8.37
C CYS A 10 15.42 12.23 7.53
N ASN A 11 15.25 12.14 6.22
CA ASN A 11 16.38 11.92 5.32
C ASN A 11 16.91 13.26 4.82
N MET A 12 18.08 13.63 5.34
CA MET A 12 18.73 14.91 5.08
C MET A 12 19.56 14.91 3.78
N THR A 13 19.53 13.82 3.01
CA THR A 13 20.25 13.75 1.75
C THR A 13 19.48 14.56 0.69
N GLY A 14 20.09 15.61 0.15
CA GLY A 14 19.45 16.48 -0.86
C GLY A 14 18.69 17.66 -0.25
N SER A 15 17.35 17.67 -0.35
CA SER A 15 16.46 18.77 0.08
C SER A 15 15.83 18.58 1.46
N GLY A 16 16.10 17.46 2.12
CA GLY A 16 15.32 17.01 3.27
C GLY A 16 14.00 16.38 2.84
N GLU A 17 13.66 15.24 3.41
CA GLU A 17 12.33 14.64 3.34
C GLU A 17 11.91 14.16 4.72
N THR A 18 10.62 14.30 5.02
CA THR A 18 10.01 13.86 6.29
C THR A 18 9.18 12.63 6.03
N CYS A 19 9.59 11.50 6.58
CA CYS A 19 8.95 10.20 6.40
C CYS A 19 8.16 9.81 7.65
N VAL A 20 6.86 9.60 7.47
CA VAL A 20 5.93 9.16 8.50
C VAL A 20 5.62 7.68 8.29
N PHE A 21 5.88 6.87 9.31
CA PHE A 21 5.56 5.45 9.28
C PHE A 21 4.08 5.21 9.62
N PRO A 22 3.44 4.19 9.02
CA PRO A 22 2.16 3.68 9.50
C PRO A 22 2.30 3.15 10.94
N ASP A 23 1.17 3.06 11.64
CA ASP A 23 1.16 2.49 12.98
C ASP A 23 1.61 1.01 12.94
N ILE A 24 2.44 0.60 13.91
CA ILE A 24 3.12 -0.71 13.91
C ILE A 24 2.15 -1.89 13.77
N HIS A 25 0.95 -1.77 14.33
CA HIS A 25 -0.06 -2.82 14.31
C HIS A 25 -0.77 -2.98 12.96
N SER A 26 -0.66 -1.98 12.07
CA SER A 26 -1.32 -1.95 10.78
C SER A 26 -0.34 -1.86 9.59
N SER A 27 0.97 -1.78 9.85
CA SER A 27 2.02 -1.61 8.84
C SER A 27 2.31 -2.86 8.02
N GLN A 28 2.05 -4.06 8.55
CA GLN A 28 2.39 -5.31 7.87
C GLN A 28 1.51 -6.48 8.28
N MET A 29 1.42 -7.46 7.38
CA MET A 29 0.76 -8.74 7.63
C MET A 29 1.54 -9.86 6.91
N PRO A 30 1.85 -10.99 7.59
CA PRO A 30 2.47 -12.12 6.93
C PRO A 30 1.56 -12.75 5.87
N ASN A 31 2.13 -13.66 5.07
CA ASN A 31 1.36 -14.43 4.09
C ASN A 31 0.30 -15.30 4.78
N ILE A 32 -0.97 -14.92 4.63
CA ILE A 32 -2.12 -15.64 5.16
C ILE A 32 -2.96 -16.15 3.98
N PRO A 33 -3.50 -17.39 4.06
CA PRO A 33 -4.45 -17.91 3.08
C PRO A 33 -5.83 -17.30 3.31
N TRP A 34 -6.00 -16.05 2.86
CA TRP A 34 -7.27 -15.32 2.94
C TRP A 34 -8.38 -16.07 2.19
N ARG A 35 -9.54 -16.18 2.84
CA ARG A 35 -10.72 -16.82 2.26
C ARG A 35 -11.60 -15.77 1.59
N LYS A 36 -12.16 -16.11 0.43
CA LYS A 36 -13.20 -15.32 -0.20
C LYS A 36 -14.56 -15.64 0.39
N GLU A 37 -15.35 -14.61 0.66
CA GLU A 37 -16.75 -14.76 1.04
C GLU A 37 -17.60 -14.76 -0.24
N GLY A 38 -17.83 -15.96 -0.80
CA GLY A 38 -18.38 -16.14 -2.14
C GLY A 38 -17.34 -15.92 -3.25
N ASP A 39 -17.80 -15.64 -4.48
CA ASP A 39 -16.93 -15.35 -5.65
C ASP A 39 -16.64 -13.84 -5.81
N LYS A 40 -16.87 -13.03 -4.75
CA LYS A 40 -16.64 -11.59 -4.79
C LYS A 40 -15.29 -11.23 -4.19
N ASN A 41 -14.63 -10.25 -4.81
CA ASN A 41 -13.48 -9.58 -4.23
C ASN A 41 -13.96 -8.37 -3.42
N ASP A 42 -13.21 -7.98 -2.41
CA ASP A 42 -13.50 -6.83 -1.56
C ASP A 42 -12.19 -6.17 -1.12
N TRP A 43 -12.28 -4.98 -0.55
CA TRP A 43 -11.18 -4.31 0.12
C TRP A 43 -10.64 -5.15 1.27
N TYR A 44 -9.32 -5.08 1.50
CA TYR A 44 -8.66 -5.84 2.56
C TYR A 44 -9.31 -5.59 3.92
N SER A 45 -9.65 -4.35 4.24
CA SER A 45 -10.32 -4.01 5.50
C SER A 45 -11.69 -4.68 5.71
N ASN A 46 -12.39 -5.05 4.64
CA ASN A 46 -13.67 -5.75 4.70
C ASN A 46 -13.53 -7.28 4.79
N LEU A 47 -12.34 -7.82 4.54
CA LEU A 47 -12.08 -9.25 4.69
C LEU A 47 -12.12 -9.63 6.17
N ARG A 48 -12.50 -10.88 6.46
CA ARG A 48 -12.53 -11.38 7.83
C ARG A 48 -11.13 -11.35 8.46
N GLY A 49 -10.93 -10.46 9.42
CA GLY A 49 -9.64 -10.24 10.10
C GLY A 49 -8.75 -9.20 9.41
N GLY A 50 -9.23 -8.56 8.36
CA GLY A 50 -8.61 -7.38 7.77
C GLY A 50 -8.87 -6.12 8.59
N PHE A 51 -8.13 -5.06 8.27
CA PHE A 51 -8.20 -3.76 8.92
C PHE A 51 -7.70 -2.67 7.96
N LYS A 52 -7.95 -1.40 8.28
CA LYS A 52 -7.34 -0.28 7.54
C LYS A 52 -5.92 0.00 8.03
N ILE A 53 -5.07 0.46 7.12
CA ILE A 53 -3.74 0.97 7.46
C ILE A 53 -3.93 2.34 8.11
N THR A 54 -3.29 2.56 9.25
CA THR A 54 -3.51 3.74 10.09
C THR A 54 -2.22 4.53 10.30
N TYR A 55 -2.39 5.83 10.53
CA TYR A 55 -1.33 6.78 10.87
C TYR A 55 -1.78 7.60 12.09
N GLU A 56 -2.53 6.99 13.01
CA GLU A 56 -3.19 7.69 14.11
C GLU A 56 -2.17 8.34 15.05
N THR A 57 -0.99 7.74 15.20
CA THR A 57 0.12 8.28 16.01
C THR A 57 0.58 9.68 15.58
N ILE A 58 0.40 10.06 14.31
CA ILE A 58 0.76 11.40 13.83
C ILE A 58 -0.34 12.43 14.12
N GLY A 59 -1.61 12.00 14.14
CA GLY A 59 -2.77 12.87 14.19
C GLY A 59 -3.05 13.62 12.88
N VAL A 60 -4.34 13.90 12.65
CA VAL A 60 -4.84 14.54 11.42
C VAL A 60 -4.25 15.93 11.21
N VAL A 61 -4.07 16.70 12.29
CA VAL A 61 -3.54 18.07 12.23
C VAL A 61 -2.11 18.07 11.71
N GLN A 62 -1.22 17.26 12.30
CA GLN A 62 0.19 17.22 11.88
C GLN A 62 0.32 16.69 10.45
N MET A 63 -0.46 15.66 10.06
CA MET A 63 -0.49 15.19 8.69
C MET A 63 -0.91 16.29 7.70
N THR A 64 -1.91 17.10 8.07
CA THR A 64 -2.38 18.21 7.23
C THR A 64 -1.29 19.27 7.04
N PHE A 65 -0.56 19.62 8.10
CA PHE A 65 0.56 20.56 7.99
C PHE A 65 1.70 20.00 7.14
N LEU A 66 2.04 18.72 7.28
CA LEU A 66 3.02 18.06 6.40
C LEU A 66 2.60 18.15 4.93
N ARG A 67 1.32 17.91 4.61
CA ARG A 67 0.80 18.09 3.25
C ARG A 67 0.90 19.53 2.76
N LEU A 68 0.60 20.52 3.60
CA LEU A 68 0.62 21.94 3.20
C LEU A 68 2.04 22.49 2.97
N LEU A 69 3.04 21.92 3.67
CA LEU A 69 4.42 22.38 3.66
C LEU A 69 5.31 21.62 2.67
N SER A 70 4.74 20.69 1.91
CA SER A 70 5.46 19.85 0.94
C SER A 70 4.95 20.07 -0.48
N GLN A 71 5.78 19.73 -1.45
CA GLN A 71 5.52 19.83 -2.89
C GLN A 71 5.16 18.48 -3.51
N ASP A 72 5.81 17.42 -3.03
CA ASP A 72 5.56 16.06 -3.50
C ASP A 72 5.72 15.03 -2.38
N ALA A 73 5.12 13.86 -2.60
CA ALA A 73 5.26 12.74 -1.70
C ALA A 73 5.37 11.43 -2.46
N TYR A 74 6.02 10.46 -1.84
CA TYR A 74 6.04 9.09 -2.30
C TYR A 74 5.81 8.12 -1.15
N GLN A 75 5.31 6.95 -1.50
CA GLN A 75 5.10 5.86 -0.57
C GLN A 75 5.25 4.52 -1.29
N ASN A 76 5.93 3.59 -0.64
CA ASN A 76 6.07 2.23 -1.13
C ASN A 76 5.05 1.32 -0.47
N PHE A 77 4.49 0.39 -1.26
CA PHE A 77 3.62 -0.67 -0.80
C PHE A 77 4.12 -1.99 -1.37
N THR A 78 4.45 -2.93 -0.50
CA THR A 78 4.96 -4.24 -0.88
C THR A 78 3.84 -5.25 -0.69
N TYR A 79 3.44 -5.91 -1.77
CA TYR A 79 2.52 -7.04 -1.72
C TYR A 79 3.32 -8.34 -1.79
N THR A 80 3.19 -9.17 -0.76
CA THR A 80 3.83 -10.49 -0.72
C THR A 80 2.83 -11.55 -1.15
N CYS A 81 3.25 -12.48 -2.00
CA CYS A 81 2.34 -13.41 -2.67
C CYS A 81 2.89 -14.84 -2.64
N ILE A 82 1.97 -15.82 -2.58
CA ILE A 82 2.23 -17.24 -2.81
C ILE A 82 1.17 -17.73 -3.79
N ASN A 83 1.60 -18.25 -4.95
CA ASN A 83 0.72 -18.74 -6.01
C ASN A 83 -0.36 -17.72 -6.48
N SER A 84 -0.06 -16.44 -6.33
CA SER A 84 -0.95 -15.32 -6.60
C SER A 84 -0.24 -14.25 -7.44
N ALA A 85 -0.97 -13.58 -8.33
CA ALA A 85 -0.49 -12.44 -9.11
C ALA A 85 -0.88 -11.12 -8.43
N ALA A 86 0.03 -10.16 -8.44
CA ALA A 86 -0.18 -8.84 -7.84
C ALA A 86 -0.34 -7.72 -8.88
N TRP A 87 0.27 -7.86 -10.06
CA TRP A 87 0.24 -6.83 -11.10
C TRP A 87 0.10 -7.40 -12.51
N TYR A 88 1.18 -7.90 -13.12
CA TYR A 88 1.13 -8.54 -14.42
C TYR A 88 0.92 -10.04 -14.27
N ASN A 89 0.08 -10.66 -15.10
CA ASN A 89 -0.11 -12.11 -15.08
C ASN A 89 0.49 -12.76 -16.33
N LEU A 90 1.54 -13.57 -16.15
CA LEU A 90 2.21 -14.26 -17.26
C LEU A 90 1.36 -15.34 -17.94
N LYS A 91 0.31 -15.85 -17.29
CA LYS A 91 -0.55 -16.88 -17.89
C LYS A 91 -1.53 -16.30 -18.90
N THR A 92 -2.08 -15.12 -18.60
CA THR A 92 -3.11 -14.42 -19.39
C THR A 92 -2.55 -13.24 -20.18
N TYR A 93 -1.29 -12.87 -19.95
CA TYR A 93 -0.58 -11.76 -20.60
C TYR A 93 -1.26 -10.39 -20.43
N ASN A 94 -1.94 -10.17 -19.30
CA ASN A 94 -2.71 -8.96 -19.00
C ASN A 94 -2.55 -8.53 -17.52
N HIS A 95 -3.30 -7.51 -17.11
CA HIS A 95 -3.32 -6.94 -15.75
C HIS A 95 -4.70 -7.06 -15.08
N ASP A 96 -5.47 -8.09 -15.46
CA ASP A 96 -6.81 -8.33 -14.92
C ASP A 96 -6.83 -8.64 -13.41
N MET A 97 -5.73 -9.24 -12.93
CA MET A 97 -5.51 -9.62 -11.52
C MET A 97 -4.70 -8.57 -10.74
N ALA A 98 -4.48 -7.39 -11.32
CA ALA A 98 -3.72 -6.33 -10.66
C ALA A 98 -4.46 -5.84 -9.39
N ILE A 99 -3.73 -5.73 -8.28
CA ILE A 99 -4.28 -5.13 -7.06
C ILE A 99 -4.53 -3.64 -7.27
N ARG A 100 -5.38 -3.07 -6.41
CA ARG A 100 -5.58 -1.62 -6.31
C ARG A 100 -5.24 -1.17 -4.89
N MET A 101 -4.74 0.05 -4.72
CA MET A 101 -4.48 0.65 -3.42
C MET A 101 -5.39 1.87 -3.26
N LEU A 102 -5.86 2.11 -2.04
CA LEU A 102 -6.72 3.24 -1.70
C LEU A 102 -5.92 4.30 -0.96
N GLY A 103 -5.93 5.53 -1.47
CA GLY A 103 -5.43 6.70 -0.76
C GLY A 103 -6.42 7.24 0.27
N GLU A 104 -5.96 8.11 1.16
CA GLU A 104 -6.81 8.71 2.21
C GLU A 104 -8.00 9.51 1.65
N ASP A 105 -7.87 10.13 0.48
CA ASP A 105 -8.97 10.86 -0.18
C ASP A 105 -9.82 9.99 -1.12
N GLU A 106 -9.87 8.68 -0.87
CA GLU A 106 -10.62 7.68 -1.63
C GLU A 106 -10.16 7.53 -3.10
N VAL A 107 -8.97 8.04 -3.45
CA VAL A 107 -8.38 7.81 -4.76
C VAL A 107 -7.91 6.36 -4.89
N GLU A 108 -8.22 5.72 -6.02
CA GLU A 108 -7.73 4.39 -6.34
C GLU A 108 -6.45 4.45 -7.20
N PHE A 109 -5.37 3.88 -6.68
CA PHE A 109 -4.17 3.59 -7.43
C PHE A 109 -4.24 2.18 -8.02
N GLY A 110 -4.10 2.05 -9.32
CA GLY A 110 -4.22 0.77 -10.00
C GLY A 110 -4.03 0.85 -11.51
N TYR A 111 -4.20 -0.26 -12.20
CA TYR A 111 -3.94 -0.34 -13.65
C TYR A 111 -4.90 0.51 -14.50
N SER A 112 -6.18 0.57 -14.12
CA SER A 112 -7.22 1.33 -14.84
C SER A 112 -7.34 2.80 -14.41
N GLY A 113 -6.76 3.18 -13.28
CA GLY A 113 -6.85 4.51 -12.68
C GLY A 113 -5.50 5.23 -12.63
N VAL A 114 -5.15 5.77 -11.47
CA VAL A 114 -3.83 6.38 -11.23
C VAL A 114 -2.79 5.28 -11.11
N LYS A 115 -1.94 5.12 -12.13
CA LYS A 115 -0.96 4.03 -12.17
C LYS A 115 0.18 4.27 -11.18
N PRO A 116 0.46 3.32 -10.27
CA PRO A 116 1.70 3.34 -9.49
C PRO A 116 2.90 2.94 -10.36
N ASN A 117 4.09 3.29 -9.91
CA ASN A 117 5.34 2.75 -10.45
C ASN A 117 5.57 1.34 -9.90
N ILE A 118 6.06 0.44 -10.74
CA ILE A 118 6.36 -0.93 -10.34
C ILE A 118 7.88 -1.08 -10.22
N LEU A 119 8.39 -1.15 -8.99
CA LEU A 119 9.82 -1.29 -8.74
C LEU A 119 10.27 -2.74 -8.93
N VAL A 120 9.46 -3.69 -8.48
CA VAL A 120 9.70 -5.13 -8.58
C VAL A 120 8.37 -5.83 -8.85
N ASP A 121 8.33 -6.80 -9.78
CA ASP A 121 7.17 -7.68 -10.00
C ASP A 121 7.58 -9.14 -10.06
N GLY A 122 7.68 -9.75 -8.87
CA GLY A 122 7.99 -11.17 -8.70
C GLY A 122 6.75 -12.07 -8.73
N CYS A 123 5.57 -11.54 -8.40
CA CYS A 123 4.31 -12.28 -8.34
C CYS A 123 3.77 -12.72 -9.71
N LYS A 124 4.30 -12.17 -10.81
CA LYS A 124 3.83 -12.43 -12.18
C LYS A 124 3.75 -13.90 -12.61
N THR A 125 4.55 -14.79 -12.01
CA THR A 125 4.61 -16.21 -12.38
C THR A 125 3.57 -17.08 -11.68
N ARG A 126 3.01 -16.64 -10.54
CA ARG A 126 2.06 -17.40 -9.70
C ARG A 126 2.55 -18.81 -9.30
N LYS A 127 3.86 -18.99 -9.07
CA LYS A 127 4.45 -20.32 -8.80
C LYS A 127 5.09 -20.50 -7.42
N SER A 128 5.60 -19.44 -6.82
CA SER A 128 6.35 -19.51 -5.57
C SER A 128 6.09 -18.28 -4.71
N LYS A 129 6.61 -18.31 -3.47
CA LYS A 129 6.66 -17.11 -2.64
C LYS A 129 7.48 -16.04 -3.34
N SER A 130 6.92 -14.86 -3.50
CA SER A 130 7.58 -13.70 -4.08
C SER A 130 6.93 -12.41 -3.58
N GLU A 131 7.34 -11.28 -4.14
CA GLU A 131 6.81 -9.97 -3.81
C GLU A 131 6.73 -9.07 -5.04
N THR A 132 5.82 -8.11 -4.97
CA THR A 132 5.70 -7.03 -5.94
C THR A 132 5.70 -5.72 -5.15
N VAL A 133 6.63 -4.83 -5.50
CA VAL A 133 6.83 -3.54 -4.83
C VAL A 133 6.28 -2.43 -5.70
N PHE A 134 5.28 -1.75 -5.18
CA PHE A 134 4.63 -0.60 -5.78
C PHE A 134 5.19 0.68 -5.16
N GLU A 135 5.47 1.68 -5.98
CA GLU A 135 5.76 3.04 -5.54
C GLU A 135 4.63 3.96 -6.05
N VAL A 136 3.94 4.59 -5.11
CA VAL A 136 3.01 5.68 -5.39
C VAL A 136 3.77 6.98 -5.24
N ARG A 137 3.82 7.80 -6.29
CA ARG A 137 4.43 9.14 -6.28
C ARG A 137 3.44 10.17 -6.80
N THR A 138 3.21 11.24 -6.05
CA THR A 138 2.16 12.22 -6.36
C THR A 138 2.54 13.63 -5.91
N LYS A 139 2.08 14.63 -6.68
CA LYS A 139 2.08 16.05 -6.27
C LYS A 139 0.78 16.48 -5.58
N LYS A 140 -0.25 15.64 -5.66
CA LYS A 140 -1.53 15.83 -4.94
C LYS A 140 -1.41 15.11 -3.61
N LEU A 141 -1.06 15.84 -2.57
CA LEU A 141 -0.70 15.30 -1.26
C LEU A 141 -1.91 14.77 -0.45
N SER A 142 -3.14 15.10 -0.87
CA SER A 142 -4.36 14.49 -0.33
C SER A 142 -4.50 13.00 -0.68
N HIS A 143 -3.85 12.55 -1.74
CA HIS A 143 -3.91 11.16 -2.21
C HIS A 143 -3.15 10.16 -1.33
N VAL A 144 -2.25 10.64 -0.48
CA VAL A 144 -1.43 9.81 0.40
C VAL A 144 -1.73 10.17 1.86
N PRO A 145 -1.60 9.25 2.82
CA PRO A 145 -1.05 7.90 2.69
C PRO A 145 -2.04 6.87 2.11
N ILE A 146 -1.51 5.69 1.81
CA ILE A 146 -2.29 4.49 1.49
C ILE A 146 -2.96 3.98 2.77
N VAL A 147 -4.28 3.78 2.72
CA VAL A 147 -5.12 3.38 3.85
C VAL A 147 -5.75 2.00 3.68
N ASP A 148 -5.80 1.47 2.47
CA ASP A 148 -6.36 0.15 2.16
C ASP A 148 -5.85 -0.38 0.81
N PHE A 149 -6.17 -1.63 0.49
CA PHE A 149 -5.91 -2.20 -0.83
C PHE A 149 -6.95 -3.27 -1.20
N TYR A 150 -7.09 -3.52 -2.50
CA TYR A 150 -8.07 -4.43 -3.08
C TYR A 150 -7.35 -5.61 -3.75
N PRO A 151 -7.23 -6.77 -3.09
CA PRO A 151 -6.67 -7.97 -3.69
C PRO A 151 -7.67 -8.63 -4.67
N VAL A 152 -7.17 -9.20 -5.77
CA VAL A 152 -8.00 -9.84 -6.81
C VAL A 152 -7.76 -11.34 -6.89
N ASP A 153 -6.49 -11.77 -7.01
CA ASP A 153 -6.10 -13.17 -7.16
C ASP A 153 -5.80 -13.85 -5.81
N TYR A 154 -6.85 -14.17 -5.06
CA TYR A 154 -6.75 -14.92 -3.79
C TYR A 154 -7.93 -15.89 -3.61
N GLY A 155 -7.91 -16.69 -2.54
CA GLY A 155 -8.99 -17.58 -2.14
C GLY A 155 -8.93 -19.01 -2.69
N LEU A 156 -8.07 -19.29 -3.67
CA LEU A 156 -7.86 -20.67 -4.15
C LEU A 156 -6.97 -21.47 -3.17
N PRO A 157 -7.05 -22.81 -3.18
CA PRO A 157 -6.14 -23.65 -2.42
C PRO A 157 -4.67 -23.30 -2.70
N HIS A 158 -3.87 -23.27 -1.64
CA HIS A 158 -2.43 -22.93 -1.69
C HIS A 158 -2.10 -21.50 -2.16
N GLN A 159 -3.09 -20.60 -2.21
CA GLN A 159 -2.83 -19.17 -2.31
C GLN A 159 -2.72 -18.55 -0.93
N ALA A 160 -1.78 -17.62 -0.80
CA ALA A 160 -1.68 -16.77 0.37
C ALA A 160 -1.10 -15.42 -0.05
N PHE A 161 -1.47 -14.37 0.66
CA PHE A 161 -0.86 -13.06 0.49
C PHE A 161 -0.65 -12.38 1.83
N GLY A 162 0.30 -11.47 1.83
CA GLY A 162 0.61 -10.55 2.92
C GLY A 162 0.97 -9.20 2.32
N PHE A 163 1.33 -8.26 3.18
CA PHE A 163 1.76 -6.94 2.73
C PHE A 163 2.68 -6.29 3.76
N GLU A 164 3.41 -5.28 3.29
CA GLU A 164 4.19 -4.37 4.12
C GLU A 164 4.05 -2.97 3.52
N VAL A 165 3.69 -2.01 4.35
CA VAL A 165 3.49 -0.61 3.97
C VAL A 165 4.69 0.19 4.43
N GLY A 166 5.39 0.79 3.47
CA GLY A 166 6.49 1.69 3.75
C GLY A 166 6.00 3.05 4.29
N PRO A 167 6.91 3.88 4.82
CA PRO A 167 6.56 5.22 5.24
C PRO A 167 6.07 6.06 4.05
N VAL A 168 5.18 7.00 4.33
CA VAL A 168 4.88 8.10 3.42
C VAL A 168 5.93 9.19 3.64
N CYS A 169 6.67 9.54 2.59
CA CYS A 169 7.73 10.53 2.64
C CYS A 169 7.31 11.79 1.90
N PHE A 170 7.40 12.92 2.59
CA PHE A 170 7.03 14.25 2.11
C PHE A 170 8.28 15.09 1.84
N LYS A 171 8.30 15.78 0.71
CA LYS A 171 9.40 16.63 0.24
C LYS A 171 8.91 18.02 -0.12
#